data_AF-A0A225V3P9-F1
#
_entry.id   AF-A0A225V3P9-F1
#
_cell.length_a   1.000
_cell.length_b   1.000
_cell.length_c   1.000
_cell.angle_alpha   90.00
_cell.angle_beta   90.00
_cell.angle_gamma   90.00
#
_symmetry.space_group_name_H-M   'P 1'
#
loop_
_entity.id
_entity.type
_entity.pdbx_description
1 polymer ?
#
loop_
_entity_poly.entity_id
_entity_poly.type
_entity_poly.pdbx_seq_one_letter_code
_entity_poly.pdbx_strand_id
1 'polypeptide(L)'
;MGRWQQWVDPRVAKVDRWHSNRVGLVRSSVILGDHLVSNVRDLARSSSNDMALARTGQFLNKKLRGFESESRLLLRLADSGRVILLLQRTIESVLEMKDWLESEIREIWDKNLESERKEWLQEIEKVLGNDEKLKMEMGNEDQQLQILHLLKYQLDQYSNVLSPRELDIISEVFDTVSQRGNVLVGNLPHWFATSELEWFRAKTTVVEEGEEACERQATIWAKLHHPNVRKFFGACHLAVNYHLPSKKYGEEGKKVERGESKCEEISTYMTVD
;
A
#
# COMPACT_ATOMS: atom_id res chain seq x y z
N MET A 1 28.60 17.27 9.24
CA MET A 1 27.44 16.44 9.61
C MET A 1 26.76 16.02 8.31
N GLY A 2 26.61 14.72 8.06
CA GLY A 2 26.02 14.21 6.83
C GLY A 2 24.51 14.47 6.76
N ARG A 3 23.93 14.32 5.57
CA ARG A 3 22.49 14.49 5.35
C ARG A 3 21.68 13.40 6.05
N TRP A 4 22.22 12.19 6.21
CA TRP A 4 21.56 11.12 6.96
C TRP A 4 21.27 11.53 8.40
N GLN A 5 22.26 12.09 9.10
CA GLN A 5 22.06 12.56 10.49
C GLN A 5 21.07 13.72 10.60
N GLN A 6 20.87 14.48 9.53
CA GLN A 6 19.91 15.60 9.50
C GLN A 6 18.49 15.12 9.15
N TRP A 7 18.36 14.10 8.30
CA TRP A 7 17.08 13.74 7.68
C TRP A 7 16.49 12.43 8.17
N VAL A 8 17.30 11.49 8.64
CA VAL A 8 16.83 10.17 9.12
C VAL A 8 16.89 10.11 10.65
N ASP A 9 18.04 10.40 11.26
CA ASP A 9 18.24 10.26 12.71
C ASP A 9 17.17 10.96 13.58
N PRO A 10 16.71 12.20 13.28
CA PRO A 10 15.70 12.86 14.11
C PRO A 10 14.31 12.17 14.11
N ARG A 11 14.08 11.22 13.21
CA ARG A 11 12.79 10.52 13.03
C ARG A 11 12.79 9.11 13.64
N VAL A 12 13.92 8.68 14.19
CA VAL A 12 14.12 7.30 14.63
C VAL A 12 14.81 7.26 15.98
N ALA A 13 14.51 6.26 16.80
CA ALA A 13 15.19 6.09 18.08
C ALA A 13 16.65 5.65 17.87
N LYS A 14 17.54 5.94 18.84
CA LYS A 14 18.96 5.52 18.77
C LYS A 14 19.17 4.01 18.61
N VAL A 15 18.23 3.21 19.10
CA VAL A 15 18.27 1.74 19.04
C VAL A 15 17.79 1.19 17.70
N ASP A 16 17.11 2.02 16.90
CA ASP A 16 16.46 1.63 15.66
C ASP A 16 17.49 1.25 14.57
N ARG A 17 17.16 0.29 13.70
CA ARG A 17 18.00 -0.14 12.57
C ARG A 17 18.35 1.01 11.63
N TRP A 18 17.50 2.04 11.59
CA TRP A 18 17.67 3.23 10.75
C TRP A 18 18.69 4.25 11.25
N HIS A 19 19.00 4.27 12.56
CA HIS A 19 19.83 5.34 13.12
C HIS A 19 21.30 5.18 12.70
N SER A 20 21.95 6.28 12.32
CA SER A 20 23.36 6.31 11.89
C SER A 20 24.39 5.80 12.93
N ASN A 21 24.00 5.69 14.21
CA ASN A 21 24.85 5.16 15.28
C ASN A 21 25.00 3.64 15.18
N ARG A 22 24.12 2.97 14.44
CA ARG A 22 24.20 1.55 14.16
C ARG A 22 25.21 1.28 13.05
N VAL A 23 26.06 0.27 13.21
CA VAL A 23 27.08 -0.12 12.25
C VAL A 23 26.85 -1.58 11.87
N GLY A 24 26.89 -1.89 10.58
CA GLY A 24 26.64 -3.23 10.07
C GLY A 24 25.19 -3.69 10.27
N LEU A 25 24.94 -4.97 10.00
CA LEU A 25 23.61 -5.53 10.00
C LEU A 25 22.94 -5.41 11.38
N VAL A 26 21.76 -4.78 11.42
CA VAL A 26 20.91 -4.75 12.61
C VAL A 26 19.67 -5.55 12.31
N ARG A 27 19.52 -6.69 12.99
CA ARG A 27 18.34 -7.53 12.87
C ARG A 27 17.16 -6.91 13.61
N SER A 28 16.03 -6.80 12.93
CA SER A 28 14.76 -6.35 13.51
C SER A 28 13.79 -7.52 13.68
N SER A 29 12.73 -7.30 14.46
CA SER A 29 11.57 -8.22 14.50
C SER A 29 10.82 -8.27 13.16
N VAL A 30 11.13 -7.36 12.25
CA VAL A 30 10.48 -7.23 10.96
C VAL A 30 11.13 -8.13 9.92
N ILE A 31 12.43 -8.39 10.05
CA ILE A 31 13.28 -9.22 9.16
C ILE A 31 13.45 -8.57 7.78
N LEU A 32 12.35 -8.28 7.08
CA LEU A 32 12.36 -7.73 5.72
C LEU A 32 13.04 -6.35 5.67
N GLY A 33 14.05 -6.25 4.81
CA GLY A 33 14.82 -5.04 4.52
C GLY A 33 15.99 -4.77 5.47
N ASP A 34 16.31 -5.67 6.42
CA ASP A 34 17.40 -5.42 7.39
C ASP A 34 18.74 -5.19 6.69
N HIS A 35 19.07 -6.01 5.69
CA HIS A 35 20.28 -5.86 4.88
C HIS A 35 20.24 -4.60 4.02
N LEU A 36 19.11 -4.30 3.36
CA LEU A 36 19.00 -3.09 2.54
C LEU A 36 19.23 -1.83 3.37
N VAL A 37 18.57 -1.73 4.53
CA VAL A 37 18.73 -0.59 5.45
C VAL A 37 20.18 -0.48 5.92
N SER A 38 20.80 -1.61 6.29
CA SER A 38 22.21 -1.64 6.67
C SER A 38 23.11 -1.12 5.55
N ASN A 39 22.94 -1.66 4.33
CA ASN A 39 23.77 -1.33 3.19
C ASN A 39 23.63 0.13 2.79
N VAL A 40 22.41 0.66 2.69
CA VAL A 40 22.18 2.07 2.34
C VAL A 40 22.78 3.01 3.39
N ARG A 41 22.63 2.68 4.68
CA ARG A 41 23.21 3.47 5.78
C ARG A 41 24.74 3.43 5.76
N ASP A 42 25.33 2.26 5.51
CA ASP A 42 26.77 2.09 5.48
C ASP A 42 27.39 2.77 4.25
N LEU A 43 26.69 2.74 3.10
CA LEU A 43 27.03 3.55 1.91
C LEU A 43 26.92 5.06 2.18
N ALA A 44 25.89 5.50 2.92
CA ALA A 44 25.76 6.91 3.28
C ALA A 44 26.92 7.36 4.18
N ARG A 45 27.39 6.49 5.07
CA ARG A 45 28.54 6.77 5.95
C ARG A 45 29.86 6.88 5.21
N SER A 46 30.09 6.04 4.21
CA SER A 46 31.34 6.05 3.43
C SER A 46 31.34 7.06 2.28
N SER A 47 30.18 7.61 1.92
CA SER A 47 30.06 8.58 0.82
C SER A 47 30.45 10.01 1.25
N SER A 48 31.18 10.71 0.39
CA SER A 48 31.48 12.13 0.54
C SER A 48 30.25 13.04 0.37
N ASN A 49 29.26 12.60 -0.42
CA ASN A 49 27.97 13.27 -0.60
C ASN A 49 26.83 12.25 -0.45
N ASP A 50 26.30 12.16 0.76
CA ASP A 50 25.26 11.20 1.14
C ASP A 50 23.83 11.68 0.85
N MET A 51 23.66 12.81 0.15
CA MET A 51 22.35 13.45 -0.03
C MET A 51 21.29 12.51 -0.64
N ALA A 52 21.61 11.83 -1.74
CA ALA A 52 20.67 10.96 -2.41
C ALA A 52 20.35 9.71 -1.56
N LEU A 53 21.37 9.13 -0.91
CA LEU A 53 21.20 7.99 0.00
C LEU A 53 20.36 8.36 1.23
N ALA A 54 20.58 9.55 1.81
CA ALA A 54 19.79 10.07 2.93
C ALA A 54 18.32 10.30 2.54
N ARG A 55 18.05 10.79 1.32
CA ARG A 55 16.67 10.89 0.79
C ARG A 55 16.03 9.52 0.65
N THR A 56 16.75 8.56 0.07
CA THR A 56 16.27 7.17 -0.06
C THR A 56 15.98 6.56 1.31
N GLY A 57 16.88 6.71 2.28
CA GLY A 57 16.69 6.23 3.65
C GLY A 57 15.47 6.86 4.32
N GLN A 58 15.31 8.18 4.20
CA GLN A 58 14.14 8.88 4.74
C GLN A 58 12.83 8.41 4.09
N PHE A 59 12.82 8.28 2.77
CA PHE A 59 11.65 7.81 2.01
C PHE A 59 11.28 6.39 2.42
N LEU A 60 12.25 5.47 2.44
CA LEU A 60 12.03 4.08 2.77
C LEU A 60 11.57 3.92 4.23
N ASN A 61 12.19 4.64 5.17
CA ASN A 61 11.76 4.66 6.56
C ASN A 61 10.28 5.06 6.68
N LYS A 62 9.89 6.17 6.05
CA LYS A 62 8.49 6.65 6.06
C LYS A 62 7.53 5.61 5.50
N LYS A 63 7.91 4.91 4.42
CA LYS A 63 7.05 3.92 3.75
C LYS A 63 6.99 2.56 4.45
N LEU A 64 8.00 2.22 5.25
CA LEU A 64 8.06 0.99 6.03
C LEU A 64 7.54 1.16 7.45
N ARG A 65 7.43 2.38 7.99
CA ARG A 65 7.02 2.58 9.40
C ARG A 65 5.74 1.87 9.80
N GLY A 66 4.67 1.99 9.02
CA GLY A 66 3.40 1.33 9.33
C GLY A 66 3.55 -0.19 9.41
N PHE A 67 4.32 -0.77 8.47
CA PHE A 67 4.62 -2.20 8.44
C PHE A 67 5.52 -2.63 9.62
N GLU A 68 6.53 -1.83 9.96
CA GLU A 68 7.45 -2.11 11.07
C GLU A 68 6.79 -2.00 12.45
N SER A 69 5.80 -1.12 12.60
CA SER A 69 5.05 -0.93 13.84
C SER A 69 3.92 -1.94 14.04
N GLU A 70 3.49 -2.63 12.98
CA GLU A 70 2.43 -3.64 13.09
C GLU A 70 2.94 -4.84 13.89
N SER A 71 2.21 -5.17 14.95
CA SER A 71 2.57 -6.25 15.86
C SER A 71 2.00 -7.60 15.41
N ARG A 72 0.86 -7.58 14.70
CA ARG A 72 0.16 -8.77 14.23
C ARG A 72 0.81 -9.30 12.96
N LEU A 73 1.34 -10.50 13.05
CA LEU A 73 2.07 -11.15 11.96
C LEU A 73 1.18 -11.43 10.75
N LEU A 74 -0.12 -11.71 10.94
CA LEU A 74 -1.03 -11.94 9.82
C LEU A 74 -1.36 -10.65 9.04
N LEU A 75 -1.48 -9.51 9.73
CA LEU A 75 -1.64 -8.22 9.06
C LEU A 75 -0.36 -7.82 8.32
N ARG A 76 0.80 -8.09 8.92
CA ARG A 76 2.08 -7.92 8.22
C ARG A 76 2.18 -8.83 7.00
N LEU A 77 1.77 -10.09 7.09
CA LEU A 77 1.76 -10.97 5.93
C LEU A 77 0.92 -10.38 4.80
N ALA A 78 -0.25 -9.81 5.12
CA ALA A 78 -1.16 -9.21 4.15
C ALA A 78 -0.63 -7.93 3.47
N ASP A 79 0.43 -7.32 4.00
CA ASP A 79 1.07 -6.12 3.44
C ASP A 79 2.50 -6.40 2.89
N SER A 80 2.96 -7.65 3.00
CA SER A 80 4.32 -8.04 2.64
C SER A 80 4.65 -7.88 1.16
N GLY A 81 3.71 -8.11 0.25
CA GLY A 81 3.90 -7.96 -1.20
C GLY A 81 4.20 -6.51 -1.60
N ARG A 82 3.49 -5.55 -0.99
CA ARG A 82 3.78 -4.11 -1.16
C ARG A 82 5.19 -3.77 -0.67
N VAL A 83 5.58 -4.33 0.48
CA VAL A 83 6.90 -4.10 1.09
C VAL A 83 8.02 -4.69 0.23
N ILE A 84 7.87 -5.93 -0.23
CA ILE A 84 8.86 -6.59 -1.09
C ILE A 84 9.06 -5.78 -2.38
N LEU A 85 7.98 -5.36 -3.04
CA LEU A 85 8.06 -4.53 -4.24
C LEU A 85 8.79 -3.20 -3.98
N LEU A 86 8.50 -2.56 -2.85
CA LEU A 86 9.15 -1.32 -2.44
C LEU A 86 10.66 -1.52 -2.20
N LEU A 87 11.04 -2.64 -1.56
CA LEU A 87 12.44 -2.99 -1.31
C LEU A 87 13.17 -3.25 -2.63
N GLN A 88 12.61 -4.07 -3.54
CA GLN A 88 13.18 -4.36 -4.85
C GLN A 88 13.42 -3.08 -5.67
N ARG A 89 12.40 -2.20 -5.78
CA ARG A 89 12.55 -0.92 -6.49
C ARG A 89 13.62 -0.02 -5.87
N THR A 90 13.76 -0.07 -4.55
CA THR A 90 14.79 0.71 -3.85
C THR A 90 16.19 0.15 -4.09
N ILE A 91 16.33 -1.18 -4.12
CA ILE A 91 17.58 -1.85 -4.51
C ILE A 91 17.99 -1.38 -5.91
N GLU A 92 17.11 -1.50 -6.89
CA GLU A 92 17.37 -1.06 -8.28
C GLU A 92 17.79 0.42 -8.32
N SER A 93 17.01 1.31 -7.69
CA SER A 93 17.29 2.75 -7.68
C SER A 93 18.65 3.11 -7.06
N VAL A 94 19.04 2.40 -5.98
CA VAL A 94 20.33 2.66 -5.31
C VAL A 94 21.49 2.11 -6.13
N LEU A 95 21.33 0.94 -6.75
CA LEU A 95 22.35 0.34 -7.61
C LEU A 95 22.54 1.16 -8.89
N GLU A 96 21.47 1.66 -9.50
CA GLU A 96 21.50 2.60 -10.62
C GLU A 96 22.30 3.85 -10.27
N MET A 97 21.99 4.47 -9.13
CA MET A 97 22.69 5.68 -8.65
C MET A 97 24.21 5.48 -8.47
N LYS A 98 24.66 4.24 -8.28
CA LYS A 98 26.06 3.88 -8.05
C LYS A 98 26.73 3.24 -9.26
N ASP A 99 26.02 3.12 -10.39
CA ASP A 99 26.47 2.39 -11.59
C ASP A 99 26.85 0.93 -11.28
N TRP A 100 26.13 0.30 -10.34
CA TRP A 100 26.38 -1.07 -9.84
C TRP A 100 25.35 -2.10 -10.31
N LEU A 101 24.47 -1.73 -11.24
CA LEU A 101 23.41 -2.61 -11.74
C LEU A 101 23.91 -3.93 -12.34
N GLU A 102 25.09 -3.93 -12.94
CA GLU A 102 25.70 -5.11 -13.58
C GLU A 102 26.80 -5.74 -12.71
N SER A 103 26.93 -5.29 -11.46
CA SER A 103 27.97 -5.78 -10.55
C SER A 103 27.50 -6.96 -9.71
N GLU A 104 28.45 -7.73 -9.18
CA GLU A 104 28.21 -8.80 -8.21
C GLU A 104 27.47 -8.30 -6.95
N ILE A 105 27.54 -7.00 -6.66
CA ILE A 105 26.83 -6.36 -5.53
C ILE A 105 25.31 -6.54 -5.69
N ARG A 106 24.79 -6.48 -6.92
CA ARG A 106 23.37 -6.70 -7.19
C ARG A 106 22.94 -8.09 -6.74
N GLU A 107 23.68 -9.12 -7.16
CA GLU A 107 23.37 -10.50 -6.78
C GLU A 107 23.40 -10.70 -5.27
N ILE A 108 24.34 -10.04 -4.57
CA ILE A 108 24.43 -10.09 -3.11
C ILE A 108 23.18 -9.48 -2.48
N TRP A 109 22.72 -8.33 -2.97
CA TRP A 109 21.54 -7.64 -2.43
C TRP A 109 20.26 -8.43 -2.70
N ASP A 110 20.13 -9.00 -3.90
CA ASP A 110 18.99 -9.86 -4.25
C ASP A 110 18.99 -11.13 -3.39
N LYS A 111 20.14 -11.81 -3.23
CA LYS A 111 20.27 -12.99 -2.35
C LYS A 111 19.92 -12.68 -0.89
N ASN A 112 20.33 -11.52 -0.39
CA ASN A 112 20.01 -11.10 0.98
C ASN A 112 18.51 -10.89 1.16
N LEU A 113 17.84 -10.22 0.21
CA LEU A 113 16.39 -10.03 0.27
C LEU A 113 15.64 -11.37 0.18
N GLU A 114 16.09 -12.28 -0.68
CA GLU A 114 15.51 -13.63 -0.76
C GLU A 114 15.71 -14.44 0.53
N SER A 115 16.84 -14.30 1.22
CA SER A 115 17.05 -14.92 2.54
C SER A 115 16.07 -14.37 3.56
N GLU A 116 15.92 -13.04 3.63
CA GLU A 116 14.98 -12.39 4.54
C GLU A 116 13.52 -12.80 4.27
N ARG A 117 13.13 -12.93 3.00
CA ARG A 117 11.80 -13.42 2.61
C ARG A 117 11.55 -14.83 3.12
N LYS A 118 12.52 -15.75 2.96
CA LYS A 118 12.42 -17.13 3.46
C LYS A 118 12.34 -17.19 4.99
N GLU A 119 13.18 -16.42 5.67
CA GLU A 119 13.17 -16.33 7.14
C GLU A 119 11.84 -15.76 7.65
N TRP A 120 11.30 -14.73 6.97
CA TRP A 120 9.98 -14.18 7.28
C TRP A 120 8.86 -15.22 7.14
N LEU A 121 8.86 -16.00 6.05
CA LEU A 121 7.86 -17.04 5.85
C LEU A 121 7.92 -18.13 6.92
N GLN A 122 9.11 -18.49 7.40
CA GLN A 122 9.24 -19.44 8.50
C GLN A 122 8.58 -18.93 9.79
N GLU A 123 8.61 -17.62 10.06
CA GLU A 123 7.90 -17.04 11.20
C GLU A 123 6.38 -17.13 11.06
N ILE A 124 5.86 -17.02 9.83
CA ILE A 124 4.44 -17.18 9.53
C ILE A 124 4.00 -18.65 9.63
N GLU A 125 4.81 -19.58 9.12
CA GLU A 125 4.54 -21.03 9.26
C GLU A 125 4.49 -21.45 10.74
N LYS A 126 5.33 -20.86 11.59
CA LYS A 126 5.25 -21.06 13.06
C LYS A 126 3.95 -20.54 13.67
N VAL A 127 3.34 -19.49 13.10
CA VAL A 127 2.01 -19.02 13.52
C VAL A 127 0.95 -20.03 13.11
N LEU A 128 0.98 -20.51 11.86
CA LEU A 128 0.04 -21.51 11.36
C LEU A 128 0.09 -22.83 12.16
N GLY A 129 1.29 -23.27 12.54
CA GLY A 129 1.48 -24.48 13.33
C GLY A 129 1.14 -24.36 14.82
N ASN A 130 0.72 -23.20 15.31
CA ASN A 130 0.42 -22.95 16.73
C ASN A 130 -0.99 -22.37 16.88
N ASP A 131 -1.94 -23.21 17.30
CA ASP A 131 -3.36 -22.85 17.38
C ASP A 131 -3.66 -21.68 18.33
N GLU A 132 -3.01 -21.62 19.50
CA GLU A 132 -3.16 -20.50 20.43
C GLU A 132 -2.65 -19.18 19.82
N LYS A 133 -1.48 -19.21 19.19
CA LYS A 133 -0.89 -18.03 18.55
C LYS A 133 -1.74 -17.58 17.37
N LEU A 134 -2.20 -18.51 16.54
CA LEU A 134 -3.09 -18.24 15.42
C LEU A 134 -4.40 -17.61 15.90
N LYS A 135 -5.00 -18.11 16.97
CA LYS A 135 -6.23 -17.52 17.55
C LYS A 135 -6.01 -16.09 18.05
N MET A 136 -4.87 -15.83 18.72
CA MET A 136 -4.50 -14.47 19.14
C MET A 136 -4.28 -13.54 17.94
N GLU A 137 -3.62 -14.03 16.90
CA GLU A 137 -3.36 -13.29 15.66
C GLU A 137 -4.63 -13.02 14.85
N MET A 138 -5.61 -13.93 14.84
CA MET A 138 -6.90 -13.75 14.16
C MET A 138 -7.77 -12.68 14.83
N GLY A 139 -7.81 -12.68 16.16
CA GLY A 139 -8.64 -11.73 16.91
C GLY A 139 -10.14 -11.98 16.72
N ASN A 140 -10.94 -10.90 16.80
CA ASN A 140 -12.40 -10.95 16.65
C ASN A 140 -12.84 -11.05 15.18
N GLU A 141 -14.14 -11.19 14.93
CA GLU A 141 -14.71 -11.34 13.57
C GLU A 141 -14.35 -10.18 12.63
N ASP A 142 -14.42 -8.93 13.11
CA ASP A 142 -14.06 -7.75 12.31
C ASP A 142 -12.58 -7.77 11.90
N GLN A 143 -11.71 -8.17 12.81
CA GLN A 143 -10.28 -8.30 12.58
C GLN A 143 -9.97 -9.45 11.62
N GLN A 144 -10.70 -10.56 11.71
CA GLN A 144 -10.58 -11.67 10.77
C GLN A 144 -11.00 -11.25 9.36
N LEU A 145 -12.12 -10.54 9.23
CA LEU A 145 -12.59 -10.02 7.94
C LEU A 145 -11.59 -9.03 7.34
N GLN A 146 -11.00 -8.16 8.16
CA GLN A 146 -9.92 -7.27 7.73
C GLN A 146 -8.73 -8.05 7.18
N ILE A 147 -8.24 -9.07 7.90
CA ILE A 147 -7.12 -9.91 7.45
C ILE A 147 -7.45 -10.53 6.08
N LEU A 148 -8.63 -11.14 5.96
CA LEU A 148 -9.04 -11.81 4.73
C LEU A 148 -9.13 -10.86 3.53
N HIS A 149 -9.70 -9.66 3.73
CA HIS A 149 -9.75 -8.65 2.67
C HIS A 149 -8.36 -8.18 2.24
N LEU A 150 -7.44 -7.97 3.18
CA LEU A 150 -6.08 -7.56 2.88
C LEU A 150 -5.29 -8.66 2.16
N LEU A 151 -5.44 -9.93 2.58
CA LEU A 151 -4.82 -11.07 1.92
C LEU A 151 -5.33 -11.23 0.49
N LYS A 152 -6.65 -11.11 0.28
CA LYS A 152 -7.25 -11.14 -1.06
C LYS A 152 -6.71 -10.01 -1.95
N TYR A 153 -6.69 -8.79 -1.42
CA TYR A 153 -6.11 -7.64 -2.14
C TYR A 153 -4.64 -7.87 -2.50
N GLN A 154 -3.86 -8.44 -1.59
CA GLN A 154 -2.45 -8.74 -1.86
C GLN A 154 -2.28 -9.75 -2.99
N LEU A 155 -3.08 -10.82 -3.01
CA LEU A 155 -3.08 -11.79 -4.11
C LEU A 155 -3.44 -11.13 -5.44
N ASP A 156 -4.45 -10.25 -5.44
CA ASP A 156 -4.90 -9.55 -6.65
C ASP A 156 -3.85 -8.57 -7.18
N GLN A 157 -3.17 -7.81 -6.32
CA GLN A 157 -2.29 -6.72 -6.73
C GLN A 157 -0.82 -7.08 -6.84
N TYR A 158 -0.34 -8.08 -6.10
CA TYR A 158 1.09 -8.38 -5.94
C TYR A 158 1.46 -9.81 -6.30
N SER A 159 0.57 -10.58 -6.95
CA SER A 159 0.85 -11.97 -7.36
C SER A 159 2.10 -12.12 -8.24
N ASN A 160 2.43 -11.11 -9.03
CA ASN A 160 3.63 -11.11 -9.88
C ASN A 160 4.94 -10.81 -9.12
N VAL A 161 4.85 -10.25 -7.91
CA VAL A 161 6.00 -9.93 -7.05
C VAL A 161 6.30 -11.09 -6.10
N LEU A 162 5.25 -11.78 -5.67
CA LEU A 162 5.32 -12.89 -4.74
C LEU A 162 5.83 -14.15 -5.43
N SER A 163 6.68 -14.88 -4.73
CA SER A 163 7.14 -16.21 -5.13
C SER A 163 6.00 -17.24 -4.98
N PRO A 164 6.07 -18.38 -5.69
CA PRO A 164 5.07 -19.44 -5.55
C PRO A 164 4.87 -19.88 -4.09
N ARG A 165 5.96 -20.00 -3.32
CA ARG A 165 5.87 -20.40 -1.90
C ARG A 165 5.15 -19.37 -1.04
N GLU A 166 5.36 -18.07 -1.29
CA GLU A 166 4.63 -17.02 -0.56
C GLU A 166 3.15 -17.05 -0.91
N LEU A 167 2.79 -17.26 -2.18
CA LEU A 167 1.40 -17.40 -2.62
C LEU A 167 0.71 -18.59 -1.96
N ASP A 168 1.40 -19.73 -1.87
CA ASP A 168 0.88 -20.93 -1.19
C ASP A 168 0.58 -20.62 0.28
N ILE A 169 1.51 -19.99 1.00
CA ILE A 169 1.34 -19.65 2.42
C ILE A 169 0.23 -18.61 2.61
N ILE A 170 0.16 -17.59 1.75
CA ILE A 170 -0.92 -16.58 1.81
C ILE A 170 -2.28 -17.25 1.60
N SER A 171 -2.38 -18.20 0.67
CA SER A 171 -3.61 -18.94 0.41
C SER A 171 -3.97 -19.85 1.59
N GLU A 172 -2.98 -20.54 2.17
CA GLU A 172 -3.17 -21.38 3.36
C GLU A 172 -3.66 -20.56 4.56
N VAL A 173 -3.08 -19.38 4.80
CA VAL A 173 -3.55 -18.45 5.83
C VAL A 173 -4.98 -18.00 5.54
N PHE A 174 -5.28 -17.63 4.29
CA PHE A 174 -6.61 -17.20 3.89
C PHE A 174 -7.67 -18.27 4.16
N ASP A 175 -7.40 -19.52 3.76
CA ASP A 175 -8.29 -20.66 3.98
C ASP A 175 -8.45 -20.95 5.46
N THR A 176 -7.35 -20.93 6.22
CA THR A 176 -7.35 -21.21 7.66
C THR A 176 -8.17 -20.17 8.42
N VAL A 177 -7.99 -18.88 8.13
CA VAL A 177 -8.74 -17.80 8.77
C VAL A 177 -10.22 -17.86 8.38
N SER A 178 -10.53 -18.17 7.10
CA SER A 178 -11.91 -18.30 6.62
C SER A 178 -12.65 -19.46 7.30
N GLN A 179 -12.02 -20.63 7.37
CA GLN A 179 -12.59 -21.84 7.98
C GLN A 179 -12.82 -21.66 9.49
N ARG A 180 -11.84 -21.10 10.20
CA ARG A 180 -11.92 -20.94 11.67
C ARG A 180 -12.79 -19.76 12.09
N GLY A 181 -12.88 -18.72 11.27
CA GLY A 181 -13.74 -17.57 11.51
C GLY A 181 -15.21 -17.81 11.13
N ASN A 182 -15.51 -18.88 10.39
CA ASN A 182 -16.82 -19.07 9.74
C ASN A 182 -17.23 -17.85 8.89
N VAL A 183 -16.24 -17.15 8.32
CA VAL A 183 -16.43 -15.93 7.53
C VAL A 183 -16.30 -16.29 6.05
N LEU A 184 -17.36 -16.03 5.28
CA LEU A 184 -17.31 -16.13 3.82
C LEU A 184 -16.91 -14.77 3.23
N VAL A 185 -15.73 -14.70 2.61
CA VAL A 185 -15.24 -13.48 1.96
C VAL A 185 -15.87 -13.38 0.59
N GLY A 186 -16.78 -12.41 0.41
CA GLY A 186 -17.33 -12.07 -0.88
C GLY A 186 -16.31 -11.40 -1.82
N ASN A 187 -16.82 -10.71 -2.83
CA ASN A 187 -15.98 -9.81 -3.63
C ASN A 187 -15.55 -8.62 -2.77
N LEU A 188 -14.28 -8.23 -2.85
CA LEU A 188 -13.77 -7.06 -2.15
C LEU A 188 -14.55 -5.83 -2.64
N PRO A 189 -15.30 -5.13 -1.78
CA PRO A 189 -16.05 -3.97 -2.23
C PRO A 189 -15.10 -2.87 -2.69
N HIS A 190 -15.46 -2.15 -3.76
CA HIS A 190 -14.63 -1.08 -4.33
C HIS A 190 -14.37 0.10 -3.36
N TRP A 191 -15.10 0.14 -2.24
CA TRP A 191 -15.03 1.16 -1.21
C TRP A 191 -14.09 0.82 -0.05
N PHE A 192 -13.57 -0.41 0.01
CA PHE A 192 -12.61 -0.83 1.02
C PHE A 192 -11.20 -0.33 0.65
N ALA A 193 -10.55 0.37 1.59
CA ALA A 193 -9.16 0.86 1.43
C ALA A 193 -8.21 -0.07 2.19
N THR A 194 -7.16 -0.53 1.52
CA THR A 194 -6.20 -1.50 2.08
C THR A 194 -4.88 -0.89 2.54
N SER A 195 -4.71 0.43 2.34
CA SER A 195 -3.57 1.20 2.85
C SER A 195 -3.92 2.68 2.93
N GLU A 196 -3.17 3.47 3.72
CA GLU A 196 -3.31 4.93 3.70
C GLU A 196 -3.06 5.53 2.30
N LEU A 197 -2.18 4.92 1.49
CA LEU A 197 -1.94 5.43 0.14
C LEU A 197 -3.18 5.25 -0.76
N GLU A 198 -3.87 4.11 -0.63
CA GLU A 198 -5.18 3.85 -1.26
C GLU A 198 -6.28 4.73 -0.67
N TRP A 199 -6.18 5.07 0.62
CA TRP A 199 -7.09 5.99 1.32
C TRP A 199 -7.07 7.39 0.68
N PHE A 200 -5.93 7.82 0.14
CA PHE A 200 -5.77 9.10 -0.57
C PHE A 200 -5.91 9.03 -2.10
N ARG A 201 -5.97 7.83 -2.70
CA ARG A 201 -6.14 7.69 -4.15
C ARG A 201 -7.59 7.95 -4.55
N ALA A 202 -7.82 9.14 -5.11
CA ALA A 202 -9.12 9.53 -5.63
C ALA A 202 -9.52 8.66 -6.84
N LYS A 203 -10.74 8.12 -6.80
CA LYS A 203 -11.40 7.47 -7.93
C LYS A 203 -12.77 8.10 -8.08
N THR A 204 -13.07 8.61 -9.27
CA THR A 204 -14.40 9.15 -9.62
C THR A 204 -15.31 7.98 -9.99
N THR A 205 -16.51 7.96 -9.41
CA THR A 205 -17.58 7.04 -9.78
C THR A 205 -18.75 7.84 -10.36
N VAL A 206 -19.38 7.31 -11.41
CA VAL A 206 -20.55 7.94 -12.03
C VAL A 206 -21.79 7.26 -11.48
N VAL A 207 -22.75 8.06 -10.99
CA VAL A 207 -24.04 7.54 -10.52
C VAL A 207 -25.04 7.71 -11.66
N GLU A 208 -25.40 6.59 -12.30
CA GLU A 208 -26.35 6.57 -13.43
C GLU A 208 -27.81 6.77 -13.00
N GLU A 209 -28.10 6.65 -11.71
CA GLU A 209 -29.44 6.71 -11.12
C GLU A 209 -29.97 8.14 -10.85
N GLY A 210 -29.25 9.17 -11.32
CA GLY A 210 -29.66 10.57 -11.21
C GLY A 210 -29.30 11.27 -9.88
N GLU A 211 -29.75 12.52 -9.75
CA GLU A 211 -29.35 13.46 -8.69
C GLU A 211 -29.72 12.97 -7.28
N GLU A 212 -30.96 12.51 -7.07
CA GLU A 212 -31.43 12.03 -5.77
C GLU A 212 -30.67 10.77 -5.29
N ALA A 213 -30.22 9.93 -6.21
CA ALA A 213 -29.37 8.78 -5.88
C ALA A 213 -27.96 9.23 -5.48
N CYS A 214 -27.40 10.22 -6.18
CA CYS A 214 -26.10 10.82 -5.86
C CYS A 214 -26.11 11.46 -4.46
N GLU A 215 -27.12 12.26 -4.12
CA GLU A 215 -27.23 12.90 -2.80
C GLU A 215 -27.38 11.87 -1.67
N ARG A 216 -28.20 10.83 -1.87
CA ARG A 216 -28.37 9.75 -0.89
C ARG A 216 -27.07 8.99 -0.68
N GLN A 217 -26.37 8.63 -1.75
CA GLN A 217 -25.07 7.96 -1.66
C GLN A 217 -24.02 8.85 -0.97
N ALA A 218 -23.90 10.12 -1.37
CA ALA A 218 -22.99 11.09 -0.74
C ALA A 218 -23.26 11.22 0.77
N THR A 219 -24.53 11.23 1.18
CA THR A 219 -24.92 11.31 2.59
C THR A 219 -24.51 10.06 3.38
N ILE A 220 -24.56 8.87 2.77
CA ILE A 220 -24.10 7.62 3.39
C ILE A 220 -22.57 7.62 3.50
N TRP A 221 -21.90 7.97 2.41
CA TRP A 221 -20.43 8.03 2.33
C TRP A 221 -19.83 9.05 3.29
N ALA A 222 -20.47 10.21 3.47
CA ALA A 222 -20.06 11.22 4.45
C ALA A 222 -20.12 10.73 5.90
N LYS A 223 -20.85 9.65 6.20
CA LYS A 223 -20.94 9.06 7.54
C LYS A 223 -19.90 7.96 7.79
N LEU A 224 -19.28 7.42 6.73
CA LEU A 224 -18.33 6.31 6.83
C LEU A 224 -16.91 6.83 7.09
N HIS A 225 -16.54 6.88 8.38
CA HIS A 225 -15.19 7.26 8.82
C HIS A 225 -14.48 6.05 9.43
N HIS A 226 -13.74 5.32 8.60
CA HIS A 226 -12.97 4.17 9.05
C HIS A 226 -11.62 4.07 8.29
N PRO A 227 -10.50 3.70 8.95
CA PRO A 227 -9.18 3.60 8.30
C PRO A 227 -9.12 2.63 7.12
N ASN A 228 -10.01 1.63 7.07
CA ASN A 228 -10.12 0.69 5.95
C ASN A 228 -11.27 1.01 4.97
N VAL A 229 -11.85 2.21 5.04
CA VAL A 229 -12.87 2.67 4.10
C VAL A 229 -12.34 3.90 3.38
N ARG A 230 -12.52 3.94 2.06
CA ARG A 230 -12.07 5.08 1.25
C ARG A 230 -12.71 6.36 1.75
N LYS A 231 -11.91 7.43 1.81
CA LYS A 231 -12.40 8.72 2.27
C LYS A 231 -13.29 9.32 1.21
N PHE A 232 -14.51 9.69 1.61
CA PHE A 232 -15.36 10.54 0.83
C PHE A 232 -14.87 11.99 0.94
N PHE A 233 -14.52 12.60 -0.18
CA PHE A 233 -14.08 14.00 -0.22
C PHE A 233 -15.17 14.96 -0.71
N GLY A 234 -16.12 14.47 -1.52
CA GLY A 234 -17.21 15.29 -2.05
C GLY A 234 -17.96 14.60 -3.20
N ALA A 235 -19.08 15.21 -3.58
CA ALA A 235 -19.86 14.87 -4.77
C ALA A 235 -20.21 16.17 -5.51
N CYS A 236 -20.40 16.10 -6.83
CA CYS A 236 -20.82 17.25 -7.63
C CYS A 236 -21.90 16.87 -8.64
N HIS A 237 -22.71 17.85 -9.01
CA HIS A 237 -23.65 17.75 -10.12
C HIS A 237 -23.03 18.54 -11.29
N LEU A 238 -22.47 17.85 -12.28
CA LEU A 238 -22.04 18.50 -13.52
C LEU A 238 -22.99 18.14 -14.64
N ALA A 239 -23.95 19.02 -14.95
CA ALA A 239 -24.77 18.87 -16.15
C ALA A 239 -23.87 18.88 -17.39
N VAL A 240 -23.63 17.72 -18.00
CA VAL A 240 -22.89 17.60 -19.27
C VAL A 240 -23.79 18.15 -20.38
N ASN A 241 -23.70 19.45 -20.65
CA ASN A 241 -24.28 20.05 -21.83
C ASN A 241 -23.44 19.64 -23.05
N TYR A 242 -23.90 18.67 -23.83
CA TYR A 242 -23.38 18.43 -25.17
C TYR A 242 -23.64 19.68 -26.03
N HIS A 243 -22.62 20.56 -26.17
CA HIS A 243 -22.63 21.56 -27.23
C HIS A 243 -22.35 20.86 -28.56
N LEU A 244 -23.40 20.48 -29.28
CA LEU A 244 -23.30 20.26 -30.72
C LEU A 244 -23.02 21.62 -31.38
N PRO A 245 -21.99 21.76 -32.24
CA PRO A 245 -21.77 23.00 -32.97
C PRO A 245 -22.87 23.16 -34.02
N SER A 246 -23.89 23.97 -33.73
CA SER A 246 -24.93 24.31 -34.72
C SER A 246 -24.39 25.34 -35.71
N LYS A 247 -24.19 24.93 -36.97
CA LYS A 247 -24.23 25.85 -38.12
C LYS A 247 -25.67 26.34 -38.33
N LYS A 248 -25.77 27.59 -38.79
CA LYS A 248 -26.96 28.46 -38.88
C LYS A 248 -28.16 27.89 -39.66
N TYR A 249 -29.35 28.16 -39.09
CA TYR A 249 -30.68 28.47 -39.62
C TYR A 249 -31.26 27.70 -40.83
N GLY A 250 -32.42 27.08 -40.58
CA GLY A 250 -33.48 26.71 -41.52
C GLY A 250 -34.69 26.23 -40.72
N GLU A 251 -35.87 26.74 -41.04
CA GLU A 251 -37.10 26.72 -40.24
C GLU A 251 -37.72 25.33 -40.00
N GLU A 252 -38.66 25.31 -39.04
CA GLU A 252 -39.65 24.27 -38.72
C GLU A 252 -39.26 23.11 -37.78
N GLY A 253 -39.58 23.34 -36.50
CA GLY A 253 -40.36 22.42 -35.68
C GLY A 253 -39.83 21.01 -35.44
N LYS A 254 -39.10 20.81 -34.33
CA LYS A 254 -39.07 19.53 -33.59
C LYS A 254 -38.64 19.73 -32.13
N LYS A 255 -39.35 19.06 -31.22
CA LYS A 255 -39.02 18.96 -29.78
C LYS A 255 -37.56 18.55 -29.60
N VAL A 256 -36.79 19.33 -28.86
CA VAL A 256 -35.50 18.89 -28.33
C VAL A 256 -35.79 18.12 -27.04
N GLU A 257 -35.42 16.84 -27.05
CA GLU A 257 -35.56 15.91 -25.94
C GLU A 257 -34.76 16.36 -24.72
N ARG A 258 -35.29 16.00 -23.55
CA ARG A 258 -34.74 16.24 -22.22
C ARG A 258 -33.37 15.53 -22.13
N GLY A 259 -32.29 16.29 -22.14
CA GLY A 259 -30.93 15.76 -22.02
C GLY A 259 -30.75 15.00 -20.71
N GLU A 260 -30.19 13.80 -20.81
CA GLU A 260 -29.80 12.97 -19.68
C GLU A 260 -28.78 13.74 -18.82
N SER A 261 -29.11 13.90 -17.54
CA SER A 261 -28.23 14.54 -16.55
C SER A 261 -27.21 13.51 -16.09
N LYS A 262 -25.95 13.67 -16.49
CA LYS A 262 -24.83 12.95 -15.87
C LYS A 262 -24.46 13.64 -14.57
N CYS A 263 -24.36 12.90 -13.47
CA CYS A 263 -23.74 13.36 -12.23
C CYS A 263 -22.36 12.71 -12.12
N GLU A 264 -21.31 13.53 -12.03
CA GLU A 264 -19.94 13.07 -11.78
C GLU A 264 -19.65 13.26 -10.28
N GLU A 265 -19.32 12.17 -9.57
CA GLU A 265 -18.84 12.26 -8.18
C GLU A 265 -17.45 12.91 -8.17
N ILE A 266 -17.39 14.24 -8.06
CA ILE A 266 -16.12 14.96 -7.97
C ILE A 266 -15.49 14.71 -6.60
N SER A 267 -14.43 13.93 -6.60
CA SER A 267 -13.50 13.83 -5.48
C SER A 267 -12.08 14.21 -5.93
N THR A 268 -11.80 15.49 -6.24
CA THR A 268 -10.43 16.10 -6.26
C THR A 268 -10.58 17.63 -6.33
N TYR A 269 -9.81 18.51 -5.64
CA TYR A 269 -8.36 18.77 -5.71
C TYR A 269 -7.79 19.28 -4.37
N MET A 270 -6.51 19.02 -4.10
CA MET A 270 -5.62 20.04 -3.54
C MET A 270 -4.42 20.19 -4.47
N THR A 271 -4.44 21.21 -5.33
CA THR A 271 -3.23 21.94 -5.70
C THR A 271 -2.82 22.74 -4.47
N VAL A 272 -1.58 22.60 -4.04
CA VAL A 272 -0.97 23.47 -3.03
C VAL A 272 0.16 24.21 -3.73
N ASP A 273 0.08 25.53 -3.74
CA ASP A 273 1.14 26.46 -4.12
C ASP A 273 2.38 26.31 -3.22
#